data_AF-A0A533VWR7-F1
#
_entry.id   AF-A0A533VWR7-F1
#
_cell.length_a   1.000
_cell.length_b   1.000
_cell.length_c   1.000
_cell.angle_alpha   90.00
_cell.angle_beta   90.00
_cell.angle_gamma   90.00
#
_symmetry.space_group_name_H-M   'P 1'
#
loop_
_entity.id
_entity.type
_entity.pdbx_description
1 polymer ?
#
loop_
_entity_poly.entity_id
_entity_poly.type
_entity_poly.pdbx_seq_one_letter_code
_entity_poly.pdbx_strand_id
1 'polypeptide(L)'
;MKKIDRVVVYGSLGLRPGLSELLWAFRKKHKLEEFPVYLDDHPFQIRERIRRERENGMRTADVVLVPHYMALQLREEGVLARHRSGEVDAYPRKFRDDGRRWLAIGVTFMSMAYNSNQLGEKDLPRSLDDLSSGKMKGQLGMQSLTASKAGNLGAHYIAYLQRAVGSKKWMNFLHSLAGPSRPKTYDCIDHLLQGLLDGAVRIGLTVYSLAYFREKTSGSPVELLRMKEAPPMLTFTSAGLVSGAEDNGSARRFLDFPLS
;
A
#
# COMPACT_ATOMS: atom_id res chain seq x y z
N MET A 1 5.76 26.96 28.72
CA MET A 1 5.05 27.00 27.42
C MET A 1 4.05 25.85 27.36
N LYS A 2 2.77 26.10 27.08
CA LYS A 2 1.80 25.03 26.77
C LYS A 2 2.32 24.28 25.55
N LYS A 3 2.57 22.97 25.67
CA LYS A 3 2.97 22.13 24.53
C LYS A 3 1.78 22.12 23.58
N ILE A 4 1.94 22.72 22.39
CA ILE A 4 0.88 22.75 21.37
C ILE A 4 0.62 21.31 20.95
N ASP A 5 -0.59 20.81 21.24
CA ASP A 5 -1.05 19.43 21.02
C ASP A 5 -1.46 19.22 19.55
N ARG A 6 -0.62 19.69 18.62
CA ARG A 6 -0.78 19.50 17.17
C ARG A 6 -0.38 18.07 16.81
N VAL A 7 -1.15 17.45 15.91
CA VAL A 7 -0.82 16.15 15.31
C VAL A 7 -0.22 16.36 13.92
N VAL A 8 1.00 15.88 13.71
CA VAL A 8 1.66 15.82 12.41
C VAL A 8 1.67 14.37 11.93
N VAL A 9 1.02 14.13 10.80
CA VAL A 9 0.87 12.81 10.19
C VAL A 9 1.65 12.78 8.88
N TYR A 10 2.59 11.86 8.76
CA TYR A 10 3.25 11.59 7.48
C TYR A 10 2.63 10.34 6.86
N GLY A 11 2.18 10.43 5.62
CA GLY A 11 1.56 9.30 4.95
C GLY A 11 1.96 9.14 3.50
N SER A 12 1.59 7.98 2.96
CA SER A 12 1.80 7.61 1.55
C SER A 12 0.51 7.05 0.94
N LEU A 13 -0.61 7.50 1.49
CA LEU A 13 -1.93 7.09 1.07
C LEU A 13 -2.46 7.99 -0.04
N GLY A 14 -1.80 9.09 -0.41
CA GLY A 14 -2.46 10.15 -1.19
C GLY A 14 -3.56 10.83 -0.38
N LEU A 15 -4.14 11.89 -0.93
CA LEU A 15 -5.43 12.43 -0.48
C LEU A 15 -6.57 11.53 -0.97
N ARG A 16 -6.54 10.24 -0.63
CA ARG A 16 -7.61 9.32 -0.98
C ARG A 16 -8.91 9.75 -0.30
N PRO A 17 -10.07 9.54 -0.95
CA PRO A 17 -11.36 9.67 -0.27
C PRO A 17 -11.36 8.92 1.05
N GLY A 18 -11.81 9.56 2.13
CA GLY A 18 -11.83 9.03 3.49
C GLY A 18 -10.72 9.56 4.40
N LEU A 19 -9.55 9.96 3.90
CA LEU A 19 -8.48 10.48 4.76
C LEU A 19 -8.81 11.89 5.27
N SER A 20 -9.27 12.79 4.41
CA SER A 20 -9.67 14.14 4.79
C SER A 20 -10.81 14.10 5.82
N GLU A 21 -11.78 13.22 5.58
CA GLU A 21 -12.93 12.96 6.45
C GLU A 21 -12.49 12.40 7.81
N LEU A 22 -11.51 11.50 7.84
CA LEU A 22 -10.89 11.00 9.06
C LEU A 22 -10.27 12.14 9.87
N LEU A 23 -9.45 13.01 9.25
CA LEU A 23 -8.81 14.14 9.93
C LEU A 23 -9.85 15.14 10.48
N TRP A 24 -10.89 15.43 9.70
CA TRP A 24 -12.00 16.29 10.12
C TRP A 24 -12.80 15.70 11.27
N ALA A 25 -13.19 14.43 11.18
CA ALA A 25 -13.93 13.72 12.22
C ALA A 25 -13.12 13.64 13.52
N PHE A 26 -11.81 13.34 13.41
CA PHE A 26 -10.89 13.32 14.54
C PHE A 26 -10.83 14.68 15.23
N ARG A 27 -10.55 15.76 14.47
CA ARG A 27 -10.50 17.12 15.01
C ARG A 27 -11.79 17.48 15.73
N LYS A 28 -12.95 17.19 15.12
CA LYS A 28 -14.26 17.50 15.68
C LYS A 28 -14.53 16.73 16.97
N LYS A 29 -14.27 15.42 16.99
CA LYS A 29 -14.47 14.55 18.17
C LYS A 29 -13.59 14.97 19.35
N HIS A 30 -12.33 15.29 19.09
CA HIS A 30 -11.34 15.62 20.12
C HIS A 30 -11.19 17.13 20.38
N LYS A 31 -12.00 17.98 19.73
CA LYS A 31 -12.01 19.44 19.88
C LYS A 31 -10.61 20.06 19.77
N LEU A 32 -9.82 19.60 18.80
CA LEU A 32 -8.47 20.14 18.61
C LEU A 32 -8.53 21.58 18.09
N GLU A 33 -7.76 22.46 18.73
CA GLU A 33 -7.60 23.86 18.32
C GLU A 33 -7.06 23.92 16.89
N GLU A 34 -5.93 23.25 16.64
CA GLU A 34 -5.30 23.15 15.33
C GLU A 34 -5.80 21.95 14.51
N PHE A 35 -5.82 22.10 13.18
CA PHE A 35 -6.09 21.01 12.27
C PHE A 35 -4.88 20.07 12.17
N PRO A 36 -5.05 18.74 12.21
CA PRO A 36 -3.95 17.80 11.99
C PRO A 36 -3.25 18.07 10.67
N VAL A 37 -1.93 18.14 10.69
CA VAL A 37 -1.17 18.37 9.46
C VAL A 37 -0.80 17.05 8.83
N TYR A 38 -1.29 16.84 7.61
CA TYR A 38 -0.98 15.67 6.81
C TYR A 38 0.04 16.02 5.74
N LEU A 39 1.14 15.28 5.71
CA LEU A 39 2.13 15.34 4.66
C LEU A 39 2.10 14.04 3.87
N ASP A 40 1.81 14.17 2.58
CA ASP A 40 1.77 13.04 1.67
C ASP A 40 3.04 12.95 0.83
N ASP A 41 3.68 11.78 0.82
CA ASP A 41 4.73 11.50 -0.15
C ASP A 41 4.89 10.00 -0.42
N HIS A 42 5.77 9.65 -1.35
CA HIS A 42 6.18 8.28 -1.62
C HIS A 42 6.73 7.62 -0.32
N PRO A 43 6.42 6.35 -0.01
CA PRO A 43 6.84 5.71 1.24
C PRO A 43 8.33 5.85 1.56
N PHE A 44 9.21 5.70 0.55
CA PHE A 44 10.65 5.90 0.72
C PHE A 44 11.04 7.35 1.08
N GLN A 45 10.37 8.35 0.49
CA GLN A 45 10.64 9.74 0.82
C GLN A 45 10.17 10.08 2.23
N ILE A 46 9.03 9.52 2.67
CA ILE A 46 8.59 9.60 4.06
C ILE A 46 9.65 9.04 5.02
N ARG A 47 10.16 7.83 4.74
CA ARG A 47 11.21 7.21 5.57
C ARG A 47 12.51 8.04 5.58
N GLU A 48 13.01 8.45 4.42
CA GLU A 48 14.23 9.26 4.33
C GLU A 48 14.08 10.62 5.01
N ARG A 49 12.91 11.24 4.90
CA ARG A 49 12.59 12.49 5.58
C ARG A 49 12.63 12.32 7.10
N ILE A 50 11.93 11.32 7.64
CA ILE A 50 11.93 11.06 9.09
C ILE A 50 13.36 10.80 9.57
N ARG A 51 14.14 10.00 8.82
CA ARG A 51 15.55 9.74 9.13
C ARG A 51 16.36 11.03 9.22
N ARG A 52 16.31 11.87 8.18
CA ARG A 52 17.04 13.16 8.13
C ARG A 52 16.58 14.13 9.20
N GLU A 53 15.28 14.24 9.47
CA GLU A 53 14.75 15.10 10.52
C GLU A 53 15.29 14.67 11.90
N ARG A 54 15.28 13.36 12.19
CA ARG A 54 15.80 12.82 13.45
C ARG A 54 17.32 13.00 13.60
N GLU A 55 18.09 12.73 12.54
CA GLU A 55 19.56 12.90 12.55
C GLU A 55 19.98 14.33 12.84
N ASN A 56 19.19 15.32 12.41
CA ASN A 56 19.45 16.74 12.63
C ASN A 56 18.76 17.30 13.89
N GLY A 57 18.17 16.46 14.74
CA GLY A 57 17.46 16.89 15.95
C GLY A 57 16.21 17.75 15.66
N MET A 58 15.65 17.67 14.46
CA MET A 58 14.46 18.41 14.06
C MET A 58 13.18 17.70 14.53
N ARG A 59 12.11 18.47 14.75
CA ARG A 59 10.78 17.90 14.96
C ARG A 59 10.33 17.18 13.67
N THR A 60 9.86 15.94 13.82
CA THR A 60 9.38 15.10 12.72
C THR A 60 7.86 14.82 12.86
N ALA A 61 7.34 13.84 12.13
CA ALA A 61 5.97 13.36 12.28
C ALA A 61 5.70 12.82 13.69
N ASP A 62 4.46 12.95 14.14
CA ASP A 62 3.97 12.27 15.33
C ASP A 62 3.45 10.85 14.99
N VAL A 63 2.79 10.72 13.83
CA VAL A 63 2.20 9.45 13.36
C VAL A 63 2.58 9.20 11.90
N VAL A 64 2.83 7.93 11.55
CA VAL A 64 2.96 7.50 10.15
C VAL A 64 1.75 6.70 9.70
N LEU A 65 1.31 6.91 8.45
CA LEU A 65 0.29 6.12 7.75
C LEU A 65 0.87 5.58 6.43
N VAL A 66 1.36 4.34 6.43
CA VAL A 66 2.18 3.79 5.34
C VAL A 66 1.78 2.37 4.96
N PRO A 67 2.11 1.87 3.75
CA PRO A 67 2.00 0.46 3.40
C PRO A 67 2.71 -0.42 4.43
N HIS A 68 2.17 -1.61 4.66
CA HIS A 68 2.65 -2.50 5.72
C HIS A 68 4.15 -2.79 5.66
N TYR A 69 4.71 -3.02 4.47
CA TYR A 69 6.15 -3.27 4.31
C TYR A 69 7.01 -2.12 4.84
N MET A 70 6.54 -0.87 4.71
CA MET A 70 7.25 0.32 5.19
C MET A 70 7.14 0.43 6.71
N ALA A 71 5.99 0.11 7.29
CA ALA A 71 5.85 0.07 8.75
C ALA A 71 6.79 -0.97 9.39
N LEU A 72 7.01 -2.12 8.74
CA LEU A 72 7.99 -3.12 9.20
C LEU A 72 9.42 -2.58 9.16
N GLN A 73 9.81 -1.87 8.10
CA GLN A 73 11.13 -1.22 8.01
C GLN A 73 11.32 -0.16 9.10
N LEU A 74 10.36 0.76 9.26
CA LEU A 74 10.42 1.80 10.29
C LEU A 74 10.48 1.21 11.72
N ARG A 75 9.80 0.07 11.95
CA ARG A 75 9.89 -0.67 13.21
C ARG A 75 11.30 -1.20 13.45
N GLU A 76 11.90 -1.83 12.44
CA GLU A 76 13.25 -2.41 12.51
C GLU A 76 14.33 -1.33 12.71
N GLU A 77 14.14 -0.16 12.11
CA GLU A 77 14.99 1.03 12.28
C GLU A 77 14.79 1.76 13.62
N GLY A 78 13.89 1.27 14.49
CA GLY A 78 13.60 1.89 15.79
C GLY A 78 12.92 3.26 15.69
N VAL A 79 12.32 3.57 14.53
CA VAL A 79 11.58 4.82 14.30
C VAL A 79 10.21 4.79 14.99
N LEU A 80 9.61 3.60 15.15
CA LEU A 80 8.29 3.46 15.76
C LEU A 80 8.37 3.22 17.27
N ALA A 81 7.65 4.04 18.03
CA ALA A 81 7.44 3.90 19.46
C ALA A 81 6.33 2.89 19.77
N ARG A 82 6.31 2.41 21.01
CA ARG A 82 5.21 1.56 21.50
C ARG A 82 3.99 2.42 21.84
N HIS A 83 2.83 2.03 21.35
CA HIS A 83 1.54 2.63 21.69
C HIS A 83 0.61 1.59 22.30
N ARG A 84 0.28 1.71 23.58
CA ARG A 84 -0.63 0.79 24.28
C ARG A 84 -1.91 1.54 24.62
N SER A 85 -3.04 0.94 24.25
CA SER A 85 -4.38 1.44 24.53
C SER A 85 -5.35 0.26 24.57
N GLY A 86 -6.54 0.47 25.14
CA GLY A 86 -7.58 -0.56 25.17
C GLY A 86 -8.02 -0.96 23.77
N GLU A 87 -8.09 0.03 22.88
CA GLU A 87 -8.43 -0.07 21.46
C GLU A 87 -7.41 -0.96 20.72
N VAL A 88 -6.11 -0.70 20.90
CA VAL A 88 -5.05 -1.53 20.29
C VAL A 88 -5.05 -2.95 20.83
N ASP A 89 -5.25 -3.14 22.14
CA ASP A 89 -5.20 -4.49 22.73
C ASP A 89 -6.43 -5.33 22.39
N ALA A 90 -7.59 -4.70 22.20
CA ALA A 90 -8.82 -5.34 21.69
C ALA A 90 -8.70 -5.77 20.22
N TYR A 91 -7.83 -5.13 19.44
CA TYR A 91 -7.65 -5.42 18.02
C TYR A 91 -6.99 -6.79 17.79
N PRO A 92 -7.42 -7.60 16.78
CA PRO A 92 -6.89 -8.94 16.57
C PRO A 92 -5.37 -8.96 16.35
N ARG A 93 -4.68 -9.94 16.96
CA ARG A 93 -3.20 -10.06 16.91
C ARG A 93 -2.62 -10.02 15.49
N LYS A 94 -3.30 -10.62 14.50
CA LYS A 94 -2.85 -10.63 13.09
C LYS A 94 -2.79 -9.24 12.43
N PHE A 95 -3.38 -8.23 13.06
CA PHE A 95 -3.48 -6.87 12.54
C PHE A 95 -2.70 -5.85 13.39
N ARG A 96 -1.82 -6.32 14.27
CA ARG A 96 -0.96 -5.45 15.08
C ARG A 96 0.36 -6.11 15.42
N ASP A 97 1.36 -5.29 15.70
CA ASP A 97 2.65 -5.76 16.19
C ASP A 97 2.53 -6.29 17.64
N ASP A 98 3.24 -7.36 17.97
CA ASP A 98 3.32 -7.84 19.36
C ASP A 98 3.97 -6.78 20.28
N GLY A 99 4.88 -5.95 19.75
CA GLY A 99 5.44 -4.80 20.44
C GLY A 99 4.53 -3.56 20.47
N ARG A 100 3.37 -3.61 19.82
CA ARG A 100 2.44 -2.49 19.60
C ARG A 100 3.13 -1.25 18.99
N ARG A 101 4.01 -1.47 18.02
CA ARG A 101 4.70 -0.38 17.31
C ARG A 101 3.99 0.02 16.02
N TRP A 102 3.23 -0.90 15.44
CA TRP A 102 2.34 -0.63 14.32
C TRP A 102 1.02 -1.39 14.49
N LEU A 103 -0.03 -0.90 13.83
CA LEU A 103 -1.35 -1.53 13.72
C LEU A 103 -1.89 -1.35 12.29
N ALA A 104 -2.67 -2.31 11.79
CA ALA A 104 -3.33 -2.22 10.50
C ALA A 104 -4.64 -1.44 10.65
N ILE A 105 -4.75 -0.30 9.96
CA ILE A 105 -5.96 0.54 9.96
C ILE A 105 -6.79 0.36 8.67
N GLY A 106 -6.31 -0.45 7.75
CA GLY A 106 -7.02 -0.78 6.51
C GLY A 106 -6.46 -2.04 5.89
N VAL A 107 -7.34 -2.90 5.39
CA VAL A 107 -6.97 -4.13 4.69
C VAL A 107 -7.07 -3.89 3.19
N THR A 108 -6.05 -4.32 2.45
CA THR A 108 -6.04 -4.30 0.98
C THR A 108 -5.42 -5.59 0.46
N PHE A 109 -5.63 -5.89 -0.81
CA PHE A 109 -4.88 -6.94 -1.48
C PHE A 109 -4.28 -6.42 -2.78
N MET A 110 -3.19 -7.06 -3.20
CA MET A 110 -2.66 -6.97 -4.56
C MET A 110 -3.08 -8.21 -5.35
N SER A 111 -3.43 -8.02 -6.62
CA SER A 111 -3.73 -9.11 -7.54
C SER A 111 -3.40 -8.71 -8.98
N MET A 112 -3.61 -9.64 -9.91
CA MET A 112 -3.59 -9.37 -11.34
C MET A 112 -5.02 -9.12 -11.83
N ALA A 113 -5.17 -8.37 -12.92
CA ALA A 113 -6.47 -8.06 -13.49
C ALA A 113 -6.43 -8.08 -15.03
N TYR A 114 -7.58 -8.25 -15.66
CA TYR A 114 -7.76 -8.23 -17.11
C TYR A 114 -9.10 -7.59 -17.46
N ASN A 115 -9.30 -7.23 -18.74
CA ASN A 115 -10.58 -6.75 -19.25
C ASN A 115 -11.37 -7.91 -19.86
N SER A 116 -12.51 -8.26 -19.26
CA SER A 116 -13.35 -9.41 -19.69
C SER A 116 -14.01 -9.23 -21.06
N ASN A 117 -14.14 -7.99 -21.55
CA ASN A 117 -14.63 -7.73 -22.90
C ASN A 117 -13.58 -8.01 -23.98
N GLN A 118 -12.29 -8.10 -23.61
CA GLN A 118 -11.17 -8.27 -24.55
C GLN A 118 -10.48 -9.63 -24.44
N LEU A 119 -10.61 -10.30 -23.29
CA LEU A 119 -9.97 -11.59 -23.04
C LEU A 119 -11.00 -12.53 -22.39
N GLY A 120 -11.43 -13.54 -23.14
CA GLY A 120 -12.37 -14.54 -22.67
C GLY A 120 -11.72 -15.59 -21.77
N GLU A 121 -12.52 -16.33 -20.99
CA GLU A 121 -12.04 -17.30 -20.01
C GLU A 121 -11.08 -18.37 -20.57
N LYS A 122 -11.25 -18.75 -21.84
CA LYS A 122 -10.40 -19.75 -22.52
C LYS A 122 -9.00 -19.24 -22.83
N ASP A 123 -8.84 -17.94 -22.98
CA ASP A 123 -7.58 -17.28 -23.33
C ASP A 123 -6.83 -16.77 -22.10
N LEU A 124 -7.40 -16.92 -20.90
CA LEU A 124 -6.75 -16.51 -19.66
C LEU A 124 -5.54 -17.39 -19.37
N PRO A 125 -4.39 -16.79 -19.00
CA PRO A 125 -3.24 -17.54 -18.54
C PRO A 125 -3.57 -18.28 -17.24
N ARG A 126 -3.08 -19.51 -17.12
CA ARG A 126 -3.33 -20.39 -15.97
C ARG A 126 -2.07 -20.62 -15.13
N SER A 127 -0.92 -20.19 -15.63
CA SER A 127 0.38 -20.29 -14.97
C SER A 127 1.27 -19.07 -15.21
N LEU A 128 2.33 -18.94 -14.42
CA LEU A 128 3.40 -17.95 -14.69
C LEU A 128 4.14 -18.26 -15.99
N ASP A 129 4.13 -19.51 -16.46
CA ASP A 129 4.76 -19.87 -17.74
C ASP A 129 3.94 -19.33 -18.92
N ASP A 130 2.61 -19.35 -18.82
CA ASP A 130 1.73 -18.71 -19.81
C ASP A 130 1.98 -17.20 -19.88
N LEU A 131 2.11 -16.54 -18.73
CA LEU A 131 2.49 -15.13 -18.63
C LEU A 131 3.90 -14.85 -19.19
N SER A 132 4.79 -15.84 -19.10
CA SER A 132 6.17 -15.75 -19.60
C SER A 132 6.30 -16.10 -21.08
N SER A 133 5.22 -16.58 -21.71
CA SER A 133 5.24 -17.02 -23.10
C SER A 133 5.37 -15.85 -24.07
N GLY A 134 5.93 -16.12 -25.27
CA GLY A 134 6.04 -15.11 -26.32
C GLY A 134 4.69 -14.52 -26.77
N LYS A 135 3.58 -15.23 -26.51
CA LYS A 135 2.22 -14.72 -26.78
C LYS A 135 1.87 -13.49 -25.94
N MET A 136 2.50 -13.33 -24.77
CA MET A 136 2.23 -12.22 -23.85
C MET A 136 3.09 -10.97 -24.10
N LYS A 137 3.99 -11.03 -25.09
CA LYS A 137 4.84 -9.88 -25.47
C LYS A 137 3.97 -8.68 -25.85
N GLY A 138 4.20 -7.54 -25.18
CA GLY A 138 3.44 -6.31 -25.39
C GLY A 138 2.02 -6.31 -24.81
N GLN A 139 1.60 -7.39 -24.12
CA GLN A 139 0.25 -7.52 -23.55
C GLN A 139 0.20 -7.31 -22.04
N LEU A 140 1.35 -7.18 -21.38
CA LEU A 140 1.45 -7.04 -19.93
C LEU A 140 1.65 -5.58 -19.53
N GLY A 141 0.97 -5.16 -18.47
CA GLY A 141 1.16 -3.86 -17.82
C GLY A 141 1.46 -4.02 -16.33
N MET A 142 2.25 -3.13 -15.76
CA MET A 142 2.46 -3.06 -14.31
C MET A 142 2.67 -1.61 -13.84
N GLN A 143 2.49 -1.37 -12.55
CA GLN A 143 2.84 -0.10 -11.95
C GLN A 143 4.36 0.09 -11.96
N SER A 144 4.80 1.33 -12.14
CA SER A 144 6.19 1.73 -11.97
C SER A 144 6.62 1.51 -10.51
N LEU A 145 7.83 0.97 -10.32
CA LEU A 145 8.41 0.80 -8.98
C LEU A 145 8.94 2.11 -8.39
N THR A 146 9.26 3.09 -9.25
CA THR A 146 9.89 4.35 -8.81
C THR A 146 8.93 5.52 -8.80
N ALA A 147 7.97 5.55 -9.73
CA ALA A 147 7.02 6.66 -9.86
C ALA A 147 5.73 6.47 -9.04
N SER A 148 5.38 5.22 -8.69
CA SER A 148 4.09 4.92 -8.04
C SER A 148 4.02 5.44 -6.61
N LYS A 149 2.98 6.23 -6.30
CA LYS A 149 2.65 6.63 -4.92
C LYS A 149 2.30 5.45 -4.00
N ALA A 150 1.93 4.29 -4.56
CA ALA A 150 1.78 3.06 -3.79
C ALA A 150 3.13 2.41 -3.39
N GLY A 151 4.25 3.05 -3.76
CA GLY A 151 5.58 2.53 -3.54
C GLY A 151 5.83 1.20 -4.22
N ASN A 152 6.57 0.34 -3.53
CA ASN A 152 7.00 -0.95 -4.05
C ASN A 152 5.95 -2.06 -3.85
N LEU A 153 4.69 -1.72 -3.56
CA LEU A 153 3.68 -2.74 -3.26
C LEU A 153 3.50 -3.77 -4.39
N GLY A 154 3.61 -3.33 -5.64
CA GLY A 154 3.67 -4.21 -6.81
C GLY A 154 4.87 -5.15 -6.82
N ALA A 155 6.07 -4.67 -6.50
CA ALA A 155 7.24 -5.54 -6.36
C ALA A 155 7.09 -6.55 -5.23
N HIS A 156 6.51 -6.14 -4.08
CA HIS A 156 6.20 -7.07 -2.99
C HIS A 156 5.21 -8.16 -3.42
N TYR A 157 4.22 -7.82 -4.25
CA TYR A 157 3.31 -8.81 -4.83
C TYR A 157 4.05 -9.81 -5.72
N ILE A 158 4.88 -9.33 -6.65
CA ILE A 158 5.67 -10.20 -7.53
C ILE A 158 6.62 -11.09 -6.71
N ALA A 159 7.26 -10.56 -5.67
CA ALA A 159 8.10 -11.36 -4.76
C ALA A 159 7.29 -12.39 -3.96
N TYR A 160 6.08 -12.04 -3.52
CA TYR A 160 5.18 -12.96 -2.82
C TYR A 160 4.82 -14.20 -3.64
N LEU A 161 4.73 -14.09 -4.97
CA LEU A 161 4.45 -15.22 -5.86
C LEU A 161 5.46 -16.36 -5.71
N GLN A 162 6.71 -16.07 -5.33
CA GLN A 162 7.73 -17.09 -5.08
C GLN A 162 7.26 -18.17 -4.09
N ARG A 163 6.44 -17.81 -3.11
CA ARG A 163 5.90 -18.77 -2.12
C ARG A 163 4.97 -19.80 -2.74
N ALA A 164 4.27 -19.44 -3.82
CA ALA A 164 3.32 -20.32 -4.49
C ALA A 164 3.99 -21.24 -5.52
N VAL A 165 5.05 -20.77 -6.19
CA VAL A 165 5.66 -21.47 -7.34
C VAL A 165 7.08 -21.99 -7.10
N GLY A 166 7.74 -21.60 -6.01
CA GLY A 166 9.13 -21.91 -5.72
C GLY A 166 10.14 -21.07 -6.54
N SER A 167 11.39 -21.06 -6.07
CA SER A 167 12.43 -20.13 -6.56
C SER A 167 12.75 -20.27 -8.05
N LYS A 168 12.82 -21.50 -8.58
CA LYS A 168 13.19 -21.75 -9.98
C LYS A 168 12.17 -21.13 -10.94
N LYS A 169 10.88 -21.44 -10.75
CA LYS A 169 9.80 -20.94 -11.61
C LYS A 169 9.64 -19.42 -11.47
N TRP A 170 9.73 -18.92 -10.25
CA TRP A 170 9.70 -17.48 -9.98
C TRP A 170 10.84 -16.73 -10.68
N MET A 171 12.07 -17.26 -10.65
CA MET A 171 13.22 -16.62 -11.32
C MET A 171 13.05 -16.59 -12.84
N ASN A 172 12.53 -17.68 -13.44
CA ASN A 172 12.21 -17.71 -14.86
C ASN A 172 11.17 -16.64 -15.23
N PHE A 173 10.14 -16.47 -14.40
CA PHE A 173 9.15 -15.41 -14.57
C PHE A 173 9.78 -14.03 -14.51
N LEU A 174 10.67 -13.76 -13.54
CA LEU A 174 11.39 -12.48 -13.47
C LEU A 174 12.27 -12.22 -14.69
N HIS A 175 13.02 -13.23 -15.16
CA HIS A 175 13.81 -13.11 -16.39
C HIS A 175 12.92 -12.79 -17.60
N SER A 176 11.73 -13.38 -17.66
CA SER A 176 10.76 -13.09 -18.71
C SER A 176 10.27 -11.63 -18.66
N LEU A 177 9.91 -11.15 -17.47
CA LEU A 177 9.49 -9.75 -17.26
C LEU A 177 10.62 -8.74 -17.48
N ALA A 178 11.89 -9.15 -17.34
CA ALA A 178 13.04 -8.29 -17.62
C ALA A 178 13.41 -8.25 -19.12
N GLY A 179 12.87 -9.16 -19.94
CA GLY A 179 13.24 -9.30 -21.35
C GLY A 179 12.05 -9.59 -22.26
N PRO A 180 11.81 -10.87 -22.61
CA PRO A 180 10.89 -11.25 -23.69
C PRO A 180 9.44 -10.82 -23.47
N SER A 181 8.97 -10.81 -22.22
CA SER A 181 7.61 -10.40 -21.84
C SER A 181 7.63 -9.12 -20.99
N ARG A 182 8.55 -8.20 -21.30
CA ARG A 182 8.68 -6.94 -20.57
C ARG A 182 7.35 -6.17 -20.54
N PRO A 183 6.80 -5.87 -19.35
CA PRO A 183 5.53 -5.18 -19.23
C PRO A 183 5.68 -3.68 -19.49
N LYS A 184 4.62 -3.06 -20.02
CA LYS A 184 4.48 -1.61 -20.05
C LYS A 184 4.33 -1.08 -18.62
N THR A 185 5.09 -0.06 -18.27
CA THR A 185 5.07 0.55 -16.93
C THR A 185 4.17 1.77 -16.89
N TYR A 186 3.40 1.90 -15.81
CA TYR A 186 2.46 3.01 -15.58
C TYR A 186 2.77 3.71 -14.26
N ASP A 187 2.76 5.04 -14.23
CA ASP A 187 3.12 5.81 -13.02
C ASP A 187 2.12 5.63 -11.88
N CYS A 188 0.86 5.32 -12.17
CA CYS A 188 -0.13 4.98 -11.17
C CYS A 188 -1.04 3.84 -11.66
N ILE A 189 -1.73 3.20 -10.71
CA ILE A 189 -2.63 2.07 -11.03
C ILE A 189 -3.86 2.52 -11.80
N ASP A 190 -4.31 3.76 -11.65
CA ASP A 190 -5.45 4.27 -12.40
C ASP A 190 -5.12 4.34 -13.92
N HIS A 191 -3.88 4.72 -14.28
CA HIS A 191 -3.43 4.65 -15.67
C HIS A 191 -3.25 3.21 -16.17
N LEU A 192 -2.83 2.27 -15.31
CA LEU A 192 -2.78 0.85 -15.67
C LEU A 192 -4.19 0.31 -15.96
N LEU A 193 -5.18 0.67 -15.16
CA LEU A 193 -6.57 0.29 -15.35
C LEU A 193 -7.14 0.87 -16.65
N GLN A 194 -6.85 2.13 -16.96
CA GLN A 194 -7.18 2.70 -18.27
C GLN A 194 -6.50 1.95 -19.42
N GLY A 195 -5.24 1.56 -19.24
CA GLY A 195 -4.54 0.71 -20.20
C GLY A 195 -5.25 -0.63 -20.48
N LEU A 196 -5.93 -1.21 -19.49
CA LEU A 196 -6.76 -2.41 -19.66
C LEU A 196 -8.09 -2.10 -20.36
N LEU A 197 -8.71 -0.98 -20.03
CA LEU A 197 -9.97 -0.56 -20.64
C LEU A 197 -9.81 -0.28 -22.13
N ASP A 198 -8.76 0.45 -22.50
CA ASP A 198 -8.46 0.84 -23.88
C ASP A 198 -7.78 -0.30 -24.68
N GLY A 199 -7.38 -1.38 -24.00
CA GLY A 199 -6.69 -2.53 -24.62
C GLY A 199 -5.23 -2.29 -24.99
N ALA A 200 -4.62 -1.23 -24.45
CA ALA A 200 -3.18 -0.98 -24.58
C ALA A 200 -2.34 -2.10 -23.91
N VAL A 201 -2.89 -2.76 -22.90
CA VAL A 201 -2.40 -4.02 -22.32
C VAL A 201 -3.60 -4.94 -22.07
N ARG A 202 -3.40 -6.26 -22.09
CA ARG A 202 -4.46 -7.23 -21.80
C ARG A 202 -4.50 -7.67 -20.35
N ILE A 203 -3.35 -7.66 -19.67
CA ILE A 203 -3.23 -8.10 -18.27
C ILE A 203 -2.41 -7.10 -17.47
N GLY A 204 -3.00 -6.62 -16.38
CA GLY A 204 -2.33 -5.81 -15.37
C GLY A 204 -1.78 -6.70 -14.28
N LEU A 205 -0.46 -6.73 -14.10
CA LEU A 205 0.23 -7.61 -13.17
C LEU A 205 0.14 -7.15 -11.71
N THR A 206 -0.21 -5.88 -11.47
CA THR A 206 -0.14 -5.25 -10.14
C THR A 206 -1.31 -4.28 -9.95
N VAL A 207 -2.44 -4.79 -9.48
CA VAL A 207 -3.64 -3.99 -9.16
C VAL A 207 -3.96 -4.14 -7.69
N TYR A 208 -4.19 -3.03 -6.97
CA TYR A 208 -4.67 -3.08 -5.59
C TYR A 208 -6.19 -3.02 -5.52
N SER A 209 -6.72 -3.64 -4.47
CA SER A 209 -8.16 -3.83 -4.24
C SER A 209 -9.01 -2.57 -4.32
N LEU A 210 -8.59 -1.47 -3.68
CA LEU A 210 -9.36 -0.22 -3.66
C LEU A 210 -9.54 0.40 -5.06
N ALA A 211 -8.52 0.37 -5.92
CA ALA A 211 -8.68 0.85 -7.30
C ALA A 211 -9.59 -0.07 -8.10
N TYR A 212 -9.39 -1.38 -7.96
CA TYR A 212 -10.26 -2.38 -8.58
C TYR A 212 -11.74 -2.20 -8.19
N PHE A 213 -12.06 -2.09 -6.91
CA PHE A 213 -13.45 -1.93 -6.46
C PHE A 213 -14.07 -0.61 -6.88
N ARG A 214 -13.28 0.47 -6.94
CA ARG A 214 -13.75 1.75 -7.48
C ARG A 214 -14.15 1.61 -8.95
N GLU A 215 -13.29 1.01 -9.78
CA GLU A 215 -13.64 0.73 -11.18
C GLU A 215 -14.85 -0.19 -11.29
N LYS A 216 -14.91 -1.25 -10.48
CA LYS A 216 -15.99 -2.22 -10.50
C LYS A 216 -17.35 -1.59 -10.14
N THR A 217 -17.36 -0.66 -9.18
CA THR A 217 -18.56 0.08 -8.78
C THR A 217 -19.08 0.97 -9.90
N SER A 218 -18.21 1.45 -10.79
CA SER A 218 -18.59 2.21 -12.00
C SER A 218 -19.06 1.33 -13.17
N GLY A 219 -19.26 0.01 -12.96
CA GLY A 219 -19.71 -0.91 -14.00
C GLY A 219 -18.61 -1.39 -14.96
N SER A 220 -17.32 -1.20 -14.60
CA SER A 220 -16.18 -1.60 -15.42
C SER A 220 -16.14 -3.12 -15.71
N PRO A 221 -15.72 -3.53 -16.94
CA PRO A 221 -15.50 -4.93 -17.31
C PRO A 221 -14.17 -5.50 -16.79
N VAL A 222 -13.41 -4.72 -16.03
CA VAL A 222 -12.17 -5.20 -15.41
C VAL A 222 -12.49 -6.27 -14.35
N GLU A 223 -11.85 -7.41 -14.48
CA GLU A 223 -11.99 -8.59 -13.60
C GLU A 223 -10.63 -8.97 -13.00
N LEU A 224 -10.66 -9.56 -11.81
CA LEU A 224 -9.45 -10.14 -11.21
C LEU A 224 -9.07 -11.44 -11.94
N LEU A 225 -7.80 -11.55 -12.33
CA LEU A 225 -7.25 -12.78 -12.88
C LEU A 225 -7.03 -13.79 -11.75
N ARG A 226 -7.83 -14.85 -11.72
CA ARG A 226 -7.73 -15.91 -10.72
C ARG A 226 -6.79 -17.01 -11.21
N MET A 227 -5.63 -17.09 -10.58
CA MET A 227 -4.61 -18.09 -10.91
C MET A 227 -4.02 -18.69 -9.63
N LYS A 228 -3.97 -20.02 -9.52
CA LYS A 228 -3.41 -20.70 -8.33
C LYS A 228 -1.94 -20.31 -8.07
N GLU A 229 -1.19 -20.08 -9.15
CA GLU A 229 0.22 -19.64 -9.11
C GLU A 229 0.40 -18.14 -8.84
N ALA A 230 -0.67 -17.34 -8.95
CA ALA A 230 -0.67 -15.93 -8.58
C ALA A 230 -1.88 -15.59 -7.68
N PRO A 231 -1.92 -16.15 -6.47
CA PRO A 231 -2.99 -15.83 -5.53
C PRO A 231 -2.88 -14.37 -5.10
N PRO A 232 -3.98 -13.69 -4.74
CA PRO A 232 -3.92 -12.35 -4.18
C PRO A 232 -3.00 -12.29 -2.95
N MET A 233 -2.24 -11.21 -2.83
CA MET A 233 -1.43 -10.92 -1.63
C MET A 233 -2.20 -9.95 -0.74
N LEU A 234 -2.66 -10.43 0.41
CA LEU A 234 -3.22 -9.58 1.46
C LEU A 234 -2.12 -8.70 2.06
N THR A 235 -2.41 -7.43 2.29
CA THR A 235 -1.53 -6.46 2.92
C THR A 235 -2.34 -5.36 3.60
N PHE A 236 -1.67 -4.41 4.25
CA PHE A 236 -2.34 -3.43 5.09
C PHE A 236 -1.86 -2.01 4.83
N THR A 237 -2.74 -1.06 5.05
CA THR A 237 -2.33 0.27 5.50
C THR A 237 -2.05 0.17 6.99
N SER A 238 -0.84 0.52 7.40
CA SER A 238 -0.40 0.48 8.79
C SER A 238 -0.20 1.87 9.36
N ALA A 239 -0.63 2.05 10.60
CA ALA A 239 -0.37 3.24 11.40
C ALA A 239 0.68 2.95 12.47
N GLY A 240 1.49 3.94 12.85
CA GLY A 240 2.47 3.81 13.92
C GLY A 240 2.80 5.15 14.58
N LEU A 241 3.07 5.13 15.89
CA LEU A 241 3.56 6.29 16.64
C LEU A 241 5.05 6.46 16.36
N VAL A 242 5.49 7.67 16.04
CA VAL A 242 6.92 7.95 15.82
C VAL A 242 7.61 8.21 17.16
N SER A 243 8.80 7.64 17.35
CA SER A 243 9.67 7.89 18.51
C SER A 243 9.97 9.38 18.64
N GLY A 244 9.75 9.94 19.83
CA GLY A 244 9.76 11.38 20.12
C GLY A 244 8.36 11.99 20.29
N ALA A 245 7.29 11.31 19.86
CA ALA A 245 5.91 11.74 19.99
C ALA A 245 5.16 11.06 21.16
N GLU A 246 5.85 10.35 22.05
CA GLU A 246 5.24 9.58 23.14
C GLU A 246 4.45 10.45 24.14
N ASP A 247 4.86 11.70 24.31
CA ASP A 247 4.21 12.69 25.18
C ASP A 247 3.11 13.49 24.47
N ASN A 248 2.88 13.26 23.17
CA ASN A 248 1.83 13.92 22.40
C ASN A 248 0.52 13.15 22.59
N GLY A 249 -0.30 13.63 23.53
CA GLY A 249 -1.58 13.01 23.86
C GLY A 249 -2.55 12.99 22.67
N SER A 250 -2.53 14.02 21.82
CA SER A 250 -3.35 14.03 20.60
C SER A 250 -2.90 13.00 19.57
N ALA A 251 -1.60 12.78 19.40
CA ALA A 251 -1.08 11.76 18.49
C ALA A 251 -1.49 10.32 18.91
N ARG A 252 -1.46 10.04 20.22
CA ARG A 252 -1.96 8.76 20.76
C ARG A 252 -3.44 8.56 20.47
N ARG A 253 -4.27 9.57 20.77
CA ARG A 253 -5.70 9.55 20.45
C ARG A 253 -5.95 9.39 18.95
N PHE A 254 -5.10 9.96 18.11
CA PHE A 254 -5.20 9.79 16.65
C PHE A 254 -4.99 8.34 16.22
N LEU A 255 -4.11 7.58 16.87
CA LEU A 255 -3.92 6.16 16.58
C LEU A 255 -5.08 5.29 17.05
N ASP A 256 -5.72 5.67 18.15
CA ASP A 256 -6.88 4.95 18.69
C ASP A 256 -8.16 5.23 17.90
N PHE A 257 -8.27 6.42 17.32
CA PHE A 257 -9.50 6.88 16.67
C PHE A 257 -9.99 6.01 15.50
N PRO A 258 -9.13 5.53 14.56
CA PRO A 258 -9.56 4.58 13.52
C PRO A 258 -10.03 3.22 14.05
N LEU A 259 -9.74 2.90 15.31
CA LEU A 259 -10.12 1.64 15.96
C LEU A 259 -11.37 1.77 16.84
N SER A 260 -11.87 2.99 17.05
CA SER A 260 -12.98 3.31 17.97
C SER A 260 -14.35 3.30 17.33
#